data_AF-A0A939X7P7-F1
#
_entry.id   AF-A0A939X7P7-F1
#
_cell.length_a   1.000
_cell.length_b   1.000
_cell.length_c   1.000
_cell.angle_alpha   90.00
_cell.angle_beta   90.00
_cell.angle_gamma   90.00
#
_symmetry.space_group_name_H-M   'P 1'
#
loop_
_entity.id
_entity.type
_entity.pdbx_description
1 polymer ?
#
loop_
_entity_poly.entity_id
_entity_poly.type
_entity_poly.pdbx_seq_one_letter_code
_entity_poly.pdbx_strand_id
1 'polypeptide(L)'
;MPNYPSKTNYCPKKIKDEPGVYIYNLGTGHGYSVLDIVHAFEKANNVTIPYQITDRRPGDIASCYSDPSKAEKELGWKAKYDLEKMCKDSYNFVCKSVLK
;
A
#
# COMPACT_ATOMS: atom_id res chain seq x y z
N MET A 1 7.58 3.02 -22.88
CA MET A 1 6.94 3.49 -21.62
C MET A 1 5.61 2.75 -21.50
N PRO A 2 5.28 2.12 -20.36
CA PRO A 2 3.99 1.42 -20.25
C PRO A 2 2.87 2.45 -20.33
N ASN A 3 1.92 2.22 -21.24
CA ASN A 3 0.72 3.02 -21.45
C ASN A 3 -0.11 3.09 -20.15
N TYR A 4 -0.01 4.20 -19.44
CA TYR A 4 -0.96 4.52 -18.39
C TYR A 4 -2.21 5.09 -19.07
N PRO A 5 -3.41 4.50 -18.88
CA PRO A 5 -4.62 5.00 -19.52
C PRO A 5 -4.84 6.46 -19.13
N SER A 6 -5.20 7.27 -20.13
CA SER A 6 -5.46 8.70 -20.02
C SER A 6 -6.36 9.01 -18.82
N LYS A 7 -5.94 9.99 -18.02
CA LYS A 7 -6.61 10.45 -16.80
C LYS A 7 -8.07 10.78 -17.10
N THR A 8 -8.98 9.85 -16.82
CA THR A 8 -10.39 10.19 -16.68
C THR A 8 -10.51 11.07 -15.43
N ASN A 9 -11.19 12.20 -15.58
CA ASN A 9 -11.48 13.14 -14.51
C ASN A 9 -12.39 12.48 -13.46
N TYR A 10 -11.83 11.62 -12.61
CA TYR A 10 -12.52 10.98 -11.51
C TYR A 10 -12.62 11.98 -10.34
N CYS A 11 -13.42 13.02 -10.55
CA CYS A 11 -13.94 13.78 -9.43
C CYS A 11 -15.22 13.04 -8.97
N PRO A 12 -15.22 12.46 -7.76
CA PRO A 12 -16.35 11.75 -7.18
C PRO A 12 -17.62 12.60 -7.32
N LYS A 13 -18.73 12.02 -7.78
CA LYS A 13 -19.99 12.76 -7.98
C LYS A 13 -20.35 13.60 -6.74
N LYS A 14 -20.16 13.01 -5.56
CA LYS A 14 -20.40 13.65 -4.26
C LYS A 14 -19.59 14.93 -4.01
N ILE A 15 -18.36 15.02 -4.52
CA ILE A 15 -17.49 16.21 -4.37
C ILE A 15 -17.92 17.33 -5.33
N LYS A 16 -18.58 17.00 -6.45
CA LYS A 16 -19.07 18.02 -7.40
C LYS A 16 -20.36 18.69 -6.94
N ASP A 17 -21.20 17.96 -6.22
CA ASP A 17 -22.57 18.39 -5.94
C ASP A 17 -22.71 19.07 -4.56
N GLU A 18 -21.80 18.81 -3.61
CA GLU A 18 -21.86 19.36 -2.25
C GLU A 18 -20.48 19.88 -1.77
N PRO A 19 -20.31 21.19 -1.55
CA PRO A 19 -19.09 21.73 -0.96
C PRO A 19 -18.95 21.30 0.51
N GLY A 20 -17.77 20.79 0.90
CA GLY A 20 -17.53 20.31 2.25
C GLY A 20 -16.13 19.68 2.44
N VAL A 21 -15.84 19.22 3.65
CA VAL A 21 -14.62 18.47 3.99
C VAL A 21 -14.91 16.99 3.97
N TYR A 22 -14.16 16.25 3.15
CA TYR A 22 -14.31 14.80 3.00
C TYR A 22 -13.05 14.07 3.44
N ILE A 23 -13.18 13.18 4.43
CA ILE A 23 -12.09 12.38 4.96
C ILE A 23 -12.25 10.94 4.48
N TYR A 24 -11.19 10.36 3.92
CA TYR A 24 -11.15 9.00 3.38
C TYR A 24 -9.92 8.25 3.87
N ASN A 25 -10.10 6.98 4.24
CA ASN A 25 -8.99 6.07 4.46
C ASN A 25 -8.54 5.49 3.12
N LEU A 26 -7.26 5.61 2.82
CA LEU A 26 -6.64 5.03 1.64
C LEU A 26 -5.73 3.90 2.08
N GLY A 27 -6.21 2.67 1.89
CA GLY A 27 -5.46 1.46 2.22
C GLY A 27 -6.08 0.25 1.55
N THR A 28 -5.43 -0.90 1.70
CA THR A 28 -5.86 -2.15 1.08
C THR A 28 -7.04 -2.81 1.79
N GLY A 29 -7.31 -2.46 3.05
CA GLY A 29 -8.24 -3.24 3.88
C GLY A 29 -7.61 -4.49 4.51
N HIS A 30 -6.38 -4.81 4.12
CA HIS A 30 -5.68 -6.02 4.55
C HIS A 30 -4.55 -5.66 5.50
N GLY A 31 -4.62 -6.15 6.73
CA GLY A 31 -3.51 -6.10 7.68
C GLY A 31 -2.49 -7.19 7.36
N TYR A 32 -1.22 -6.81 7.32
CA TYR A 32 -0.10 -7.73 7.22
C TYR A 32 0.75 -7.59 8.48
N SER A 33 1.21 -8.72 9.02
CA SER A 33 2.20 -8.71 10.10
C SER A 33 3.59 -8.35 9.55
N VAL A 34 4.52 -8.04 10.46
CA VAL A 34 5.93 -7.82 10.10
C VAL A 34 6.50 -9.05 9.39
N LEU A 35 6.19 -10.26 9.88
CA LEU A 35 6.68 -11.51 9.29
C LEU A 35 6.07 -11.78 7.91
N ASP A 36 4.79 -11.40 7.69
CA ASP A 36 4.18 -11.52 6.36
C ASP A 36 4.92 -10.66 5.33
N ILE A 37 5.33 -9.46 5.72
CA ILE A 37 6.12 -8.56 4.86
C ILE A 37 7.49 -9.16 4.57
N VAL A 38 8.17 -9.71 5.59
CA VAL A 38 9.48 -10.37 5.41
C VAL A 38 9.36 -11.52 4.41
N HIS A 39 8.44 -12.46 4.64
CA HIS A 39 8.27 -13.62 3.75
C HIS A 39 7.84 -13.21 2.34
N ALA A 40 6.94 -12.24 2.20
CA ALA A 40 6.54 -11.72 0.89
C ALA A 40 7.72 -11.08 0.16
N PHE A 41 8.60 -10.38 0.87
CA PHE A 41 9.78 -9.77 0.28
C PHE A 41 10.82 -10.80 -0.16
N GLU A 42 11.11 -11.79 0.68
CA GLU A 42 12.00 -12.91 0.35
C GLU A 42 11.50 -13.64 -0.90
N LYS A 43 10.21 -13.98 -0.94
CA LYS A 43 9.57 -14.64 -2.08
C LYS A 43 9.63 -13.77 -3.34
N ALA A 44 9.27 -12.49 -3.25
CA ALA A 44 9.20 -11.59 -4.40
C ALA A 44 10.56 -11.36 -5.08
N ASN A 45 11.64 -11.39 -4.30
CA ASN A 45 12.98 -11.01 -4.74
C ASN A 45 13.97 -12.17 -4.76
N ASN A 46 13.57 -13.35 -4.30
CA ASN A 46 14.40 -14.56 -4.18
C ASN A 46 15.69 -14.29 -3.37
N VAL A 47 15.52 -13.63 -2.22
CA VAL A 47 16.58 -13.29 -1.27
C VAL A 47 16.21 -13.80 0.12
N THR A 48 17.20 -13.99 0.99
CA THR A 48 16.97 -14.29 2.40
C THR A 48 17.26 -13.05 3.25
N ILE A 49 16.34 -12.71 4.14
CA ILE A 49 16.46 -11.57 5.06
C ILE A 49 16.79 -12.10 6.45
N PRO A 50 18.00 -11.87 6.97
CA PRO A 50 18.29 -12.16 8.37
C PRO A 50 17.53 -11.17 9.27
N TYR A 51 16.83 -11.69 10.27
CA TYR A 51 16.18 -10.90 11.31
C TYR A 51 16.29 -11.58 12.67
N GLN A 52 16.12 -10.78 13.73
CA GLN A 52 16.05 -11.26 15.11
C GLN A 52 14.81 -10.68 15.79
N ILE A 53 14.09 -11.52 16.53
CA ILE A 53 12.98 -11.05 17.36
C ILE A 53 13.56 -10.34 18.59
N THR A 54 13.10 -9.12 18.81
CA THR A 54 13.52 -8.24 19.92
C THR A 54 12.30 -7.76 20.69
N ASP A 55 12.52 -7.08 21.81
CA ASP A 55 11.45 -6.54 22.64
C ASP A 55 10.56 -5.57 21.86
N ARG A 56 9.29 -5.50 22.25
CA ARG A 56 8.31 -4.60 21.63
C ARG A 56 8.77 -3.15 21.76
N ARG A 57 8.72 -2.40 20.67
CA ARG A 57 8.96 -0.96 20.71
C ARG A 57 7.87 -0.26 21.54
N PRO A 58 8.24 0.57 22.53
CA PRO A 58 7.26 1.31 23.31
C PRO A 58 6.39 2.19 22.42
N GLY A 59 5.07 2.07 22.55
CA GLY A 59 4.09 2.86 21.79
C GLY A 59 3.52 2.18 20.53
N ASP A 60 4.05 1.03 20.11
CA ASP A 60 3.49 0.30 18.96
C ASP A 60 2.13 -0.34 19.31
N ILE A 61 1.12 -0.16 18.45
CA ILE A 61 -0.19 -0.80 18.56
C ILE A 61 -0.13 -2.22 17.97
N ALA A 62 -0.90 -3.17 18.50
CA ALA A 62 -0.81 -4.57 18.09
C ALA A 62 -1.28 -4.83 16.64
N SER A 63 -2.29 -4.08 16.16
CA SER A 63 -2.78 -4.15 14.79
C SER A 63 -3.49 -2.85 14.41
N CYS A 64 -3.26 -2.37 13.19
CA CYS A 64 -3.94 -1.21 12.62
C CYS A 64 -4.07 -1.42 11.12
N TYR A 65 -5.30 -1.45 10.60
CA TYR A 65 -5.59 -1.58 9.18
C TYR A 65 -6.68 -0.59 8.79
N SER A 66 -6.64 -0.14 7.53
CA SER A 66 -7.60 0.80 6.97
C SER A 66 -8.93 0.10 6.69
N ASP A 67 -10.07 0.77 6.89
CA ASP A 67 -11.32 0.43 6.20
C ASP A 67 -11.49 1.34 4.96
N PRO A 68 -11.20 0.85 3.74
CA PRO A 68 -11.30 1.63 2.52
C PRO A 68 -12.72 1.66 1.92
N SER A 69 -13.74 1.10 2.59
CA SER A 69 -15.10 0.97 2.05
C SER A 69 -15.69 2.31 1.62
N LYS A 70 -15.37 3.40 2.35
CA LYS A 70 -15.82 4.75 2.00
C LYS A 70 -15.18 5.25 0.69
N ALA A 71 -13.90 4.98 0.49
CA ALA A 71 -13.19 5.36 -0.73
C ALA A 71 -13.68 4.56 -1.94
N GLU A 72 -13.98 3.28 -1.77
CA GLU A 72 -14.55 2.44 -2.84
C GLU A 72 -15.93 2.92 -3.27
N LYS A 73 -16.83 3.16 -2.30
CA LYS A 73 -18.21 3.59 -2.56
C LYS A 73 -18.31 4.99 -3.18
N GLU A 74 -17.56 5.95 -2.64
CA GLU A 74 -17.71 7.36 -3.02
C GLU A 74 -16.75 7.75 -4.15
N LEU A 75 -15.51 7.27 -4.11
CA LEU A 75 -14.47 7.64 -5.08
C LEU A 75 -14.34 6.63 -6.23
N GLY A 76 -14.97 5.45 -6.14
CA GLY A 76 -14.68 4.33 -7.05
C GLY A 76 -13.23 3.84 -6.95
N TRP A 77 -12.53 4.21 -5.87
CA TRP A 77 -11.11 3.94 -5.70
C TRP A 77 -10.90 2.66 -4.91
N LYS A 78 -9.98 1.81 -5.38
CA LYS A 78 -9.56 0.59 -4.71
C LYS A 78 -8.07 0.37 -4.93
N ALA A 79 -7.36 -0.09 -3.91
CA ALA A 79 -5.97 -0.52 -4.07
C ALA A 79 -5.90 -1.69 -5.08
N LYS A 80 -5.02 -1.57 -6.08
CA LYS A 80 -4.92 -2.52 -7.20
C LYS A 80 -3.72 -3.47 -7.11
N TYR A 81 -2.77 -3.17 -6.23
CA TYR A 81 -1.51 -3.90 -6.12
C TYR A 81 -1.47 -4.64 -4.79
N ASP A 82 -0.96 -5.86 -4.84
CA ASP A 82 -0.76 -6.72 -3.68
C ASP A 82 0.62 -6.49 -3.04
N LEU A 83 0.83 -7.15 -1.90
CA LEU A 83 2.06 -7.05 -1.13
C LEU A 83 3.28 -7.52 -1.93
N GLU A 84 3.15 -8.58 -2.73
CA GLU A 84 4.26 -9.12 -3.52
C GLU A 84 4.75 -8.10 -4.57
N LYS A 85 3.80 -7.45 -5.26
CA LYS A 85 4.10 -6.38 -6.21
C LYS A 85 4.77 -5.19 -5.54
N MET A 86 4.31 -4.79 -4.35
CA MET A 86 4.93 -3.73 -3.56
C MET A 86 6.38 -4.07 -3.19
N CYS A 87 6.62 -5.27 -2.66
CA CYS A 87 7.97 -5.73 -2.28
C CYS A 87 8.94 -5.77 -3.47
N LYS A 88 8.47 -6.28 -4.62
CA LYS A 88 9.27 -6.37 -5.84
C LYS A 88 9.65 -4.99 -6.38
N ASP A 89 8.69 -4.08 -6.46
CA ASP A 89 8.95 -2.73 -6.98
C ASP A 89 9.86 -1.93 -6.04
N SER A 90 9.72 -2.10 -4.72
CA SER A 90 10.60 -1.50 -3.72
C SER A 90 12.06 -1.97 -3.89
N TYR A 91 12.29 -3.28 -4.01
CA TYR A 91 13.64 -3.81 -4.20
C TYR A 91 14.25 -3.35 -5.53
N ASN A 92 13.47 -3.38 -6.62
CA ASN A 92 13.90 -2.88 -7.92
C ASN A 92 14.33 -1.41 -7.88
N PHE A 93 13.62 -0.56 -7.12
CA PHE A 93 13.99 0.83 -6.94
C PHE A 93 15.35 0.95 -6.22
N VAL A 94 15.52 0.25 -5.10
CA VAL A 94 16.78 0.29 -4.33
C VAL A 94 17.96 -0.18 -5.18
N CYS A 95 17.85 -1.35 -5.84
CA CYS A 95 18.92 -1.89 -6.68
C CYS A 95 19.35 -0.92 -7.79
N LYS A 96 18.40 -0.21 -8.42
CA LYS A 96 18.70 0.73 -9.51
C LYS A 96 19.23 2.07 -9.03
N SER A 97 18.84 2.48 -7.81
CA SER A 97 19.25 3.77 -7.23
C SER A 97 20.60 3.69 -6.53
N VAL A 98 20.96 2.54 -5.97
CA VAL A 98 22.21 2.33 -5.22
C VAL A 98 23.38 1.88 -6.12
N LEU A 99 23.10 1.31 -7.30
CA LEU A 99 24.12 0.89 -8.27
C LEU A 99 24.46 1.98 -9.31
N LYS A 100 24.40 3.25 -8.93
CA LYS A 100 24.89 4.38 -9.75
C LYS A 100 26.18 4.94 -9.21
#